data_AF-A0A9P2UPA6-F1
#
_entry.id   AF-A0A9P2UPA6-F1
#
_cell.length_a   1.000
_cell.length_b   1.000
_cell.length_c   1.000
_cell.angle_alpha   90.00
_cell.angle_beta   90.00
_cell.angle_gamma   90.00
#
_symmetry.space_group_name_H-M   'P 1'
#
loop_
_entity.id
_entity.type
_entity.pdbx_description
1 polymer ?
#
loop_
_entity_poly.entity_id
_entity_poly.type
_entity_poly.pdbx_seq_one_letter_code
_entity_poly.pdbx_strand_id
1 'polypeptide(L)'
;SRTNSPDTPIIVIMQRLHEDDLAGWLLGDRKDGVPVAGGNGEVWEHLCLSAIQEDGSALWPAKHNIQKLRQMEQAAPYVFAGQYRQMPSPPAGGFFKPDNIQIVDALPADVLKQVRAWDFGATENEGDFTVGVREALGADGFTYIVDVTRGQLGPDNVNKRLKQTTELDGKNVTVRIPQDPGQAGKSQALAFTKLLSGYHVVAKPVSGDKITRAQPFAAQVNVGNVRMLKGDWNKAFIEELRNFPNGTNDDQVDGGSDAFNELHEGFETFFADMGFAR
;
A
#
# COMPACT_ATOMS: atom_id res chain seq x y z
N SER A 1 11.56 17.29 25.52
CA SER A 1 12.51 16.59 26.42
C SER A 1 12.97 17.57 27.49
N ARG A 2 13.09 17.16 28.77
CA ARG A 2 13.80 17.97 29.78
C ARG A 2 15.27 17.60 29.69
N THR A 3 16.04 18.34 28.91
CA THR A 3 17.50 18.21 28.92
C THR A 3 18.03 18.63 30.30
N ASN A 4 19.09 17.98 30.76
CA ASN A 4 19.68 18.24 32.07
C ASN A 4 20.43 19.60 32.10
N SER A 5 20.92 20.02 30.94
CA SER A 5 21.51 21.34 30.69
C SER A 5 21.23 21.77 29.24
N PRO A 6 21.40 23.07 28.91
CA PRO A 6 21.37 23.55 27.52
C PRO A 6 22.39 22.84 26.61
N ASP A 7 23.51 22.37 27.16
CA ASP A 7 24.59 21.74 26.38
C ASP A 7 24.46 20.21 26.23
N THR A 8 23.36 19.63 26.72
CA THR A 8 23.15 18.18 26.61
C THR A 8 22.94 17.81 25.13
N PRO A 9 23.81 16.98 24.51
CA PRO A 9 23.63 16.61 23.11
C PRO A 9 22.37 15.76 22.94
N ILE A 10 21.66 15.99 21.83
CA ILE A 10 20.49 15.20 21.44
C ILE A 10 20.83 14.46 20.15
N ILE A 11 20.63 13.15 20.15
CA ILE A 11 20.83 12.30 18.98
C ILE A 11 19.49 11.65 18.64
N VAL A 12 19.04 11.83 17.39
CA VAL A 12 17.87 11.15 16.84
C VAL A 12 18.35 10.12 15.84
N ILE A 13 18.05 8.85 16.10
CA ILE A 13 18.34 7.73 15.19
C ILE A 13 17.01 7.16 14.75
N MET A 14 16.69 7.32 13.47
CA MET A 14 15.50 6.77 12.87
C MET A 14 15.71 6.52 11.38
N GLN A 15 14.88 5.66 10.82
CA GLN A 15 14.73 5.52 9.39
C GLN A 15 13.83 6.64 8.86
N ARG A 16 14.25 7.31 7.78
CA ARG A 16 13.39 8.23 7.03
C ARG A 16 12.28 7.48 6.29
N LEU A 17 11.03 7.91 6.47
CA LEU A 17 9.83 7.32 5.85
C LEU A 17 9.04 8.34 5.03
N HIS A 18 9.12 9.63 5.37
CA HIS A 18 8.38 10.71 4.72
C HIS A 18 9.19 12.01 4.74
N GLU A 19 8.85 12.97 3.88
CA GLU A 19 9.48 14.31 3.94
C GLU A 19 9.15 15.03 5.25
N ASP A 20 7.93 14.87 5.77
CA ASP A 20 7.44 15.43 7.04
C ASP A 20 7.55 14.48 8.26
N ASP A 21 8.37 13.43 8.19
CA ASP A 21 8.64 12.61 9.38
C ASP A 21 9.37 13.43 10.47
N LEU A 22 9.52 12.89 11.68
CA LEU A 22 10.15 13.64 12.79
C LEU A 22 11.52 14.20 12.40
N ALA A 23 12.35 13.43 11.68
CA ALA A 23 13.65 13.90 11.22
C ALA A 23 13.49 14.99 10.15
N GLY A 24 12.57 14.85 9.21
CA GLY A 24 12.22 15.90 8.25
C GLY A 24 11.78 17.21 8.90
N TRP A 25 10.86 17.12 9.87
CA TRP A 25 10.40 18.26 10.67
C TRP A 25 11.54 18.93 11.46
N LEU A 26 12.47 18.16 12.02
CA LEU A 26 13.64 18.69 12.74
C LEU A 26 14.69 19.31 11.79
N LEU A 27 14.88 18.75 10.60
CA LEU A 27 15.89 19.21 9.64
C LEU A 27 15.50 20.52 8.95
N GLY A 28 14.20 20.79 8.78
CA GLY A 28 13.71 21.98 8.10
C GLY A 28 14.16 22.08 6.65
N ASP A 29 14.04 23.28 6.08
CA ASP A 29 14.43 23.57 4.71
C ASP A 29 15.93 23.87 4.55
N ARG A 30 16.37 24.03 3.30
CA ARG A 30 17.68 24.59 2.97
C ARG A 30 17.52 25.88 2.17
N LYS A 31 18.20 26.94 2.58
CA LYS A 31 18.29 28.21 1.82
C LYS A 31 19.70 28.35 1.26
N ASP A 32 19.82 28.42 -0.06
CA ASP A 32 21.11 28.51 -0.77
C ASP A 32 22.09 27.37 -0.39
N GLY A 33 21.54 26.18 -0.10
CA GLY A 33 22.32 24.99 0.30
C GLY A 33 22.64 24.91 1.79
N VAL A 34 22.30 25.93 2.59
CA VAL A 34 22.56 25.98 4.03
C VAL A 34 21.32 25.51 4.80
N PRO A 35 21.45 24.56 5.76
CA PRO A 35 20.35 24.17 6.64
C PRO A 35 19.79 25.37 7.42
N VAL A 36 18.47 25.53 7.43
CA VAL A 36 17.80 26.48 8.32
C VAL A 36 17.20 25.75 9.52
N ALA A 37 16.74 26.50 10.53
CA ALA A 37 16.12 25.91 11.70
C ALA A 37 14.84 25.15 11.32
N GLY A 38 14.71 23.92 11.82
CA GLY A 38 13.51 23.10 11.64
C GLY A 38 12.35 23.54 12.54
N GLY A 39 11.32 22.71 12.63
CA GLY A 39 10.10 23.02 13.36
C GLY A 39 10.28 23.18 14.88
N ASN A 40 11.39 22.70 15.44
CA ASN A 40 11.76 22.96 16.83
C ASN A 40 12.56 24.26 17.04
N GLY A 41 12.86 25.00 15.97
CA GLY A 41 13.63 26.24 16.01
C GLY A 41 15.15 26.06 16.09
N GLU A 42 15.67 24.83 15.98
CA GLU A 42 17.10 24.52 16.02
C GLU A 42 17.61 24.03 14.66
N VAL A 43 18.90 24.21 14.40
CA VAL A 43 19.58 23.67 13.21
C VAL A 43 20.23 22.34 13.58
N TRP A 44 19.84 21.27 12.89
CA TRP A 44 20.35 19.93 13.13
C TRP A 44 21.45 19.55 12.15
N GLU A 45 22.48 18.86 12.64
CA GLU A 45 23.44 18.17 11.79
C GLU A 45 22.82 16.86 11.27
N HIS A 46 22.87 16.65 9.95
CA HIS A 46 22.31 15.46 9.32
C HIS A 46 23.41 14.52 8.84
N LEU A 47 23.52 13.35 9.48
CA LEU A 47 24.34 12.24 9.00
C LEU A 47 23.48 11.23 8.24
N CYS A 48 23.57 11.25 6.91
CA CYS A 48 22.83 10.35 6.02
C CYS A 48 23.68 9.11 5.67
N LEU A 49 23.25 7.92 6.11
CA LEU A 49 23.92 6.65 5.82
C LEU A 49 23.26 5.93 4.63
N SER A 50 23.49 6.45 3.41
CA SER A 50 22.95 5.89 2.18
C SER A 50 23.56 4.52 1.86
N ALA A 51 22.74 3.52 1.51
CA ALA A 51 23.19 2.17 1.18
C ALA A 51 24.11 2.11 -0.05
N ILE A 52 23.96 3.06 -0.98
CA ILE A 52 24.89 3.30 -2.08
C ILE A 52 25.53 4.67 -1.83
N GLN A 53 26.86 4.69 -1.68
CA GLN A 53 27.65 5.88 -1.42
C GLN A 53 27.79 6.75 -2.68
N GLU A 54 28.31 7.98 -2.53
CA GLU A 54 28.51 8.92 -3.65
C GLU A 54 29.46 8.38 -4.73
N ASP A 55 30.46 7.59 -4.33
CA ASP A 55 31.39 6.90 -5.23
C ASP A 55 30.76 5.68 -5.94
N GLY A 56 29.48 5.39 -5.67
CA GLY A 56 28.73 4.28 -6.23
C GLY A 56 29.00 2.93 -5.56
N SER A 57 29.79 2.88 -4.48
CA SER A 57 30.03 1.66 -3.72
C SER A 57 28.90 1.35 -2.73
N ALA A 58 28.81 0.09 -2.29
CA ALA A 58 27.86 -0.29 -1.25
C ALA A 58 28.39 0.12 0.14
N LEU A 59 27.54 0.73 0.97
CA LEU A 59 27.88 1.10 2.36
C LEU A 59 28.32 -0.11 3.20
N TRP A 60 27.65 -1.25 3.01
CA TRP A 60 27.95 -2.49 3.71
C TRP A 60 27.95 -3.68 2.75
N PRO A 61 29.05 -3.90 2.00
CA PRO A 61 29.12 -4.92 0.95
C PRO A 61 28.86 -6.35 1.42
N ALA A 62 29.19 -6.66 2.68
CA ALA A 62 28.95 -7.97 3.27
C ALA A 62 27.45 -8.28 3.49
N LYS A 63 26.60 -7.26 3.61
CA LYS A 63 25.14 -7.41 3.72
C LYS A 63 24.46 -7.31 2.36
N HIS A 64 24.75 -6.24 1.61
CA HIS A 64 24.25 -6.05 0.25
C HIS A 64 25.39 -5.55 -0.63
N ASN A 65 25.77 -6.34 -1.64
CA ASN A 65 26.73 -5.88 -2.65
C ASN A 65 26.09 -4.85 -3.60
N ILE A 66 26.92 -4.14 -4.35
CA ILE A 66 26.43 -3.07 -5.23
C ILE A 66 25.50 -3.60 -6.33
N GLN A 67 25.75 -4.79 -6.87
CA GLN A 67 24.88 -5.37 -7.90
C GLN A 67 23.46 -5.59 -7.37
N LYS A 68 23.33 -6.12 -6.15
CA LYS A 68 22.04 -6.35 -5.49
C LYS A 68 21.34 -5.02 -5.18
N LEU A 69 22.07 -4.03 -4.69
CA LEU A 69 21.52 -2.69 -4.43
C LEU A 69 20.99 -2.03 -5.71
N ARG A 70 21.71 -2.15 -6.83
CA ARG A 70 21.24 -1.64 -8.13
C ARG A 70 19.99 -2.35 -8.65
N GLN A 71 19.90 -3.67 -8.45
CA GLN A 71 18.68 -4.42 -8.79
C GLN A 71 17.49 -3.96 -7.94
N MET A 72 17.70 -3.75 -6.63
CA MET A 72 16.67 -3.24 -5.72
C MET A 72 16.24 -1.81 -6.08
N GLU A 73 17.21 -0.96 -6.42
CA GLU A 73 16.98 0.41 -6.90
C GLU A 73 16.18 0.43 -8.21
N GLN A 74 16.43 -0.49 -9.14
CA GLN A 74 15.64 -0.60 -10.37
C GLN A 74 14.24 -1.16 -10.13
N ALA A 75 14.11 -2.16 -9.26
CA ALA A 75 12.84 -2.83 -8.99
C ALA A 75 11.85 -1.93 -8.25
N ALA A 76 12.33 -1.12 -7.29
CA ALA A 76 11.49 -0.22 -6.53
C ALA A 76 12.21 1.10 -6.23
N PRO A 77 12.44 1.97 -7.23
CA PRO A 77 13.28 3.18 -7.09
C PRO A 77 12.86 4.09 -5.95
N TYR A 78 11.55 4.21 -5.71
CA TYR A 78 10.99 5.03 -4.65
C TYR A 78 11.22 4.46 -3.25
N VAL A 79 10.90 3.17 -3.06
CA VAL A 79 11.16 2.45 -1.80
C VAL A 79 12.65 2.46 -1.50
N PHE A 80 13.46 2.28 -2.55
CA PHE A 80 14.90 2.37 -2.46
C PHE A 80 15.36 3.77 -2.05
N ALA A 81 14.77 4.84 -2.61
CA ALA A 81 15.08 6.21 -2.23
C ALA A 81 14.78 6.49 -0.75
N GLY A 82 13.59 6.11 -0.26
CA GLY A 82 13.22 6.29 1.14
C GLY A 82 14.04 5.41 2.09
N GLN A 83 13.95 4.08 1.93
CA GLN A 83 14.51 3.13 2.88
C GLN A 83 16.03 2.98 2.77
N TYR A 84 16.57 2.95 1.56
CA TYR A 84 17.98 2.65 1.31
C TYR A 84 18.81 3.90 1.03
N ARG A 85 18.24 4.98 0.48
CA ARG A 85 18.97 6.24 0.25
C ARG A 85 18.73 7.30 1.33
N GLN A 86 17.76 7.11 2.23
CA GLN A 86 17.34 8.11 3.22
C GLN A 86 16.92 9.45 2.59
N MET A 87 16.40 9.38 1.36
CA MET A 87 15.87 10.50 0.60
C MET A 87 14.40 10.19 0.27
N PRO A 88 13.48 10.28 1.26
CA PRO A 88 12.06 10.25 0.98
C PRO A 88 11.77 11.46 0.08
N SER A 89 11.65 11.22 -1.21
CA SER A 89 11.18 12.26 -2.12
C SER A 89 9.65 12.21 -2.07
N PRO A 90 8.94 13.35 -2.06
CA PRO A 90 7.57 13.34 -2.54
C PRO A 90 7.59 12.76 -3.97
N PRO A 91 6.60 11.94 -4.36
CA PRO A 91 6.62 11.22 -5.63
C PRO A 91 6.84 12.17 -6.82
N ALA A 92 8.08 12.32 -7.25
CA ALA A 92 8.45 12.90 -8.54
C ALA A 92 8.10 11.85 -9.60
N GLY A 93 6.82 11.81 -9.96
CA GLY A 93 6.17 10.71 -10.66
C GLY A 93 5.27 9.96 -9.69
N GLY A 94 3.95 9.94 -9.97
CA GLY A 94 2.90 9.48 -9.05
C GLY A 94 3.18 8.13 -8.37
N PHE A 95 2.59 7.94 -7.19
CA PHE A 95 2.80 6.75 -6.34
C PHE A 95 2.52 5.44 -7.10
N PHE A 96 1.46 5.43 -7.90
CA PHE A 96 1.22 4.42 -8.93
C PHE A 96 1.59 4.97 -10.33
N LYS A 97 2.07 4.07 -11.20
CA LYS A 97 2.22 4.26 -12.64
C LYS A 97 1.15 3.44 -13.37
N PRO A 98 -0.12 3.86 -13.35
CA PRO A 98 -1.22 3.04 -13.85
C PRO A 98 -1.14 2.78 -15.37
N ASP A 99 -0.35 3.56 -16.12
CA ASP A 99 -0.10 3.34 -17.54
C ASP A 99 0.66 2.02 -17.80
N ASN A 100 1.31 1.44 -16.78
CA ASN A 100 1.93 0.11 -16.86
C ASN A 100 0.92 -1.03 -16.70
N ILE A 101 -0.34 -0.74 -16.37
CA ILE A 101 -1.38 -1.76 -16.23
C ILE A 101 -1.92 -2.10 -17.62
N GLN A 102 -1.68 -3.32 -18.05
CA GLN A 102 -2.26 -3.84 -19.29
C GLN A 102 -3.74 -4.20 -19.09
N ILE A 103 -4.62 -3.63 -19.91
CA ILE A 103 -6.03 -4.04 -19.98
C ILE A 103 -6.15 -5.29 -20.83
N VAL A 104 -6.84 -6.31 -20.31
CA VAL A 104 -7.07 -7.61 -20.97
C VAL A 104 -8.57 -7.90 -21.12
N ASP A 105 -8.95 -8.63 -22.17
CA ASP A 105 -10.36 -8.99 -22.41
C ASP A 105 -10.80 -10.25 -21.64
N ALA A 106 -9.87 -11.05 -21.12
CA ALA A 106 -10.16 -12.26 -20.36
C ALA A 106 -9.08 -12.56 -19.30
N LEU A 107 -9.48 -13.29 -18.25
CA LEU A 107 -8.56 -13.88 -17.27
C LEU A 107 -7.83 -15.11 -17.86
N PRO A 108 -6.65 -15.48 -17.33
CA PRO A 108 -6.02 -16.75 -17.68
C PRO A 108 -6.91 -17.92 -17.27
N ALA A 109 -6.74 -19.06 -17.94
CA ALA A 109 -7.49 -20.28 -17.65
C ALA A 109 -7.27 -20.75 -16.20
N ASP A 110 -6.03 -20.66 -15.73
CA ASP A 110 -5.62 -21.11 -14.41
C ASP A 110 -5.48 -19.92 -13.45
N VAL A 111 -6.49 -19.75 -12.59
CA VAL A 111 -6.49 -18.79 -11.48
C VAL A 111 -6.24 -19.55 -10.18
N LEU A 112 -5.16 -19.19 -9.49
CA LEU A 112 -4.70 -19.86 -8.27
C LEU A 112 -5.48 -19.42 -7.04
N LYS A 113 -5.77 -18.11 -6.93
CA LYS A 113 -6.43 -17.52 -5.77
C LYS A 113 -7.20 -16.27 -6.19
N GLN A 114 -8.30 -16.00 -5.50
CA GLN A 114 -9.09 -14.79 -5.71
C GLN A 114 -9.52 -14.19 -4.37
N VAL A 115 -9.47 -12.88 -4.29
CA VAL A 115 -9.85 -12.11 -3.11
C VAL A 115 -10.70 -10.92 -3.57
N ARG A 116 -11.78 -10.64 -2.86
CA ARG A 116 -12.42 -9.32 -2.88
C ARG A 116 -12.22 -8.67 -1.53
N ALA A 117 -11.54 -7.53 -1.49
CA ALA A 117 -11.46 -6.72 -0.29
C ALA A 117 -12.43 -5.54 -0.37
N TRP A 118 -13.02 -5.23 0.77
CA TRP A 118 -13.96 -4.12 0.93
C TRP A 118 -13.32 -2.96 1.68
N ASP A 119 -13.68 -1.75 1.28
CA ASP A 119 -13.61 -0.56 2.10
C ASP A 119 -15.03 0.02 2.26
N PHE A 120 -15.39 0.45 3.47
CA PHE A 120 -16.78 0.75 3.81
C PHE A 120 -16.95 2.22 4.22
N GLY A 121 -17.40 3.04 3.27
CA GLY A 121 -18.00 4.34 3.58
C GLY A 121 -19.29 4.22 4.41
N ALA A 122 -19.60 5.27 5.18
CA ALA A 122 -20.70 5.28 6.15
C ALA A 122 -21.86 6.23 5.81
N THR A 123 -21.73 7.03 4.74
CA THR A 123 -22.66 8.13 4.41
C THR A 123 -23.23 8.01 3.00
N GLU A 124 -24.53 8.31 2.87
CA GLU A 124 -25.26 8.25 1.60
C GLU A 124 -25.17 9.60 0.88
N ASN A 125 -24.81 9.59 -0.42
CA ASN A 125 -24.66 10.76 -1.30
C ASN A 125 -23.61 11.82 -0.86
N GLU A 126 -22.91 11.60 0.25
CA GLU A 126 -21.82 12.44 0.76
C GLU A 126 -20.76 11.52 1.40
N GLY A 127 -19.52 11.98 1.50
CA GLY A 127 -18.42 11.24 2.15
C GLY A 127 -17.88 10.04 1.37
N ASP A 128 -17.29 9.10 2.11
CA ASP A 128 -16.48 7.99 1.58
C ASP A 128 -17.32 6.96 0.81
N PHE A 129 -16.73 6.34 -0.21
CA PHE A 129 -17.41 5.30 -0.97
C PHE A 129 -17.36 3.97 -0.21
N THR A 130 -18.43 3.19 -0.31
CA THR A 130 -18.32 1.74 -0.13
C THR A 130 -17.75 1.15 -1.41
N VAL A 131 -16.59 0.52 -1.34
CA VAL A 131 -15.86 -0.05 -2.47
C VAL A 131 -15.55 -1.52 -2.23
N GLY A 132 -15.71 -2.35 -3.26
CA GLY A 132 -15.23 -3.73 -3.27
C GLY A 132 -14.34 -3.97 -4.47
N VAL A 133 -13.05 -4.22 -4.25
CA VAL A 133 -12.07 -4.52 -5.31
C VAL A 133 -11.77 -6.02 -5.30
N ARG A 134 -11.96 -6.67 -6.45
CA ARG A 134 -11.64 -8.09 -6.66
C ARG A 134 -10.36 -8.25 -7.45
N GLU A 135 -9.43 -9.02 -6.89
CA GLU A 135 -8.19 -9.41 -7.53
C GLU A 135 -8.06 -10.93 -7.64
N ALA A 136 -7.28 -11.37 -8.63
CA ALA A 136 -6.98 -12.76 -8.89
C ALA A 136 -5.49 -12.95 -9.16
N LEU A 137 -4.91 -14.04 -8.64
CA LEU A 137 -3.55 -14.46 -8.95
C LEU A 137 -3.59 -15.52 -10.04
N GLY A 138 -3.04 -15.22 -11.21
CA GLY A 138 -2.91 -16.18 -12.30
C GLY A 138 -1.73 -17.14 -12.08
N ALA A 139 -1.82 -18.35 -12.63
CA ALA A 139 -0.69 -19.29 -12.64
C ALA A 139 0.49 -18.81 -13.51
N ASP A 140 0.24 -17.80 -14.35
CA ASP A 140 1.26 -17.09 -15.14
C ASP A 140 2.05 -16.05 -14.33
N GLY A 141 1.75 -15.91 -13.03
CA GLY A 141 2.47 -15.03 -12.11
C GLY A 141 2.01 -13.57 -12.13
N PHE A 142 0.98 -13.24 -12.91
CA PHE A 142 0.40 -11.90 -12.92
C PHE A 142 -0.75 -11.78 -11.91
N THR A 143 -0.88 -10.60 -11.33
CA THR A 143 -2.08 -10.22 -10.57
C THR A 143 -3.05 -9.52 -11.49
N TYR A 144 -4.33 -9.88 -11.38
CA TYR A 144 -5.41 -9.35 -12.21
C TYR A 144 -6.40 -8.60 -11.33
N ILE A 145 -6.61 -7.31 -11.58
CA ILE A 145 -7.76 -6.57 -11.06
C ILE A 145 -8.96 -6.99 -11.92
N VAL A 146 -9.90 -7.71 -11.34
CA VAL A 146 -10.98 -8.40 -12.04
C VAL A 146 -12.25 -7.57 -12.10
N ASP A 147 -12.59 -6.92 -11.00
CA ASP A 147 -13.82 -6.15 -10.86
C ASP A 147 -13.71 -5.11 -9.74
N VAL A 148 -14.32 -3.94 -9.95
CA VAL A 148 -14.45 -2.90 -8.93
C VAL A 148 -15.90 -2.47 -8.86
N THR A 149 -16.51 -2.63 -7.69
CA THR A 149 -17.83 -2.09 -7.40
C THR A 149 -17.69 -0.94 -6.41
N ARG A 150 -18.39 0.18 -6.64
CA ARG A 150 -18.36 1.33 -5.74
C ARG A 150 -19.70 2.05 -5.66
N GLY A 151 -19.98 2.69 -4.53
CA GLY A 151 -21.10 3.61 -4.36
C GLY A 151 -21.12 4.27 -2.98
N GLN A 152 -21.67 5.48 -2.88
CA GLN A 152 -21.99 6.12 -1.60
C GLN A 152 -23.37 5.60 -1.15
N LEU A 153 -23.38 4.76 -0.12
CA LEU A 153 -24.54 3.96 0.23
C LEU A 153 -24.90 4.15 1.71
N GLY A 154 -26.19 4.27 2.00
CA GLY A 154 -26.67 4.12 3.37
C GLY A 154 -26.50 2.68 3.90
N PRO A 155 -26.57 2.45 5.22
CA PRO A 155 -26.25 1.16 5.84
C PRO A 155 -26.98 -0.06 5.27
N ASP A 156 -28.27 0.07 4.95
CA ASP A 156 -29.06 -1.02 4.38
C ASP A 156 -28.59 -1.41 2.97
N ASN A 157 -28.19 -0.40 2.19
CA ASN A 157 -27.69 -0.59 0.83
C ASN A 157 -26.27 -1.19 0.84
N VAL A 158 -25.45 -0.90 1.85
CA VAL A 158 -24.13 -1.54 2.05
C VAL A 158 -24.28 -3.05 2.23
N ASN A 159 -25.14 -3.49 3.16
CA ASN A 159 -25.39 -4.91 3.40
C ASN A 159 -25.88 -5.63 2.13
N LYS A 160 -26.82 -5.01 1.42
CA LYS A 160 -27.37 -5.55 0.18
C LYS A 160 -26.29 -5.66 -0.90
N ARG A 161 -25.48 -4.62 -1.09
CA ARG A 161 -24.37 -4.59 -2.06
C ARG A 161 -23.34 -5.66 -1.75
N LEU A 162 -22.91 -5.77 -0.49
CA LEU A 162 -21.95 -6.77 -0.04
C LEU A 162 -22.44 -8.19 -0.34
N LYS A 163 -23.69 -8.52 0.04
CA LYS A 163 -24.29 -9.84 -0.19
C LYS A 163 -24.43 -10.16 -1.68
N GLN A 164 -24.99 -9.24 -2.47
CA GLN A 164 -25.19 -9.44 -3.91
C GLN A 164 -23.87 -9.64 -4.65
N THR A 165 -22.86 -8.84 -4.32
CA THR A 165 -21.54 -8.95 -4.96
C THR A 165 -20.88 -10.29 -4.60
N THR A 166 -20.97 -10.71 -3.33
CA THR A 166 -20.44 -12.01 -2.87
C THR A 166 -21.15 -13.19 -3.54
N GLU A 167 -22.47 -13.10 -3.75
CA GLU A 167 -23.25 -14.10 -4.48
C GLU A 167 -22.82 -14.21 -5.95
N LEU A 168 -22.54 -13.08 -6.61
CA LEU A 168 -22.04 -13.04 -7.98
C LEU A 168 -20.61 -13.57 -8.13
N ASP A 169 -19.75 -13.27 -7.14
CA ASP A 169 -18.38 -13.76 -7.11
C ASP A 169 -18.29 -15.28 -6.92
N GLY A 170 -19.23 -15.84 -6.17
CA GLY A 170 -19.29 -17.25 -5.85
C GLY A 170 -18.32 -17.66 -4.73
N LYS A 171 -18.27 -18.97 -4.45
CA LYS A 171 -17.60 -19.51 -3.25
C LYS A 171 -16.06 -19.58 -3.33
N ASN A 172 -15.49 -19.42 -4.52
CA ASN A 172 -14.04 -19.52 -4.74
C ASN A 172 -13.31 -18.19 -4.50
N VAL A 173 -14.05 -17.12 -4.16
CA VAL A 173 -13.50 -15.80 -3.86
C VAL A 173 -13.50 -15.62 -2.34
N THR A 174 -12.34 -15.29 -1.79
CA THR A 174 -12.22 -14.90 -0.38
C THR A 174 -12.71 -13.47 -0.21
N VAL A 175 -13.64 -13.25 0.71
CA VAL A 175 -14.12 -11.90 1.04
C VAL A 175 -13.31 -11.38 2.23
N ARG A 176 -12.50 -10.34 2.00
CA ARG A 176 -11.74 -9.65 3.04
C ARG A 176 -12.52 -8.43 3.52
N ILE A 177 -12.70 -8.34 4.84
CA ILE A 177 -13.43 -7.28 5.52
C ILE A 177 -12.47 -6.54 6.48
N PRO A 178 -12.40 -5.20 6.43
CA PRO A 178 -11.66 -4.43 7.40
C PRO A 178 -12.36 -4.48 8.76
N GLN A 179 -11.57 -4.54 9.83
CA GLN A 179 -12.06 -4.51 11.19
C GLN A 179 -11.36 -3.41 11.98
N ASP A 180 -12.02 -2.29 12.19
CA ASP A 180 -11.48 -1.25 13.06
C ASP A 180 -11.32 -1.77 14.50
N PRO A 181 -10.28 -1.31 15.23
CA PRO A 181 -9.96 -1.81 16.56
C PRO A 181 -11.07 -1.51 17.60
N GLY A 182 -11.90 -0.50 17.34
CA GLY A 182 -13.02 -0.10 18.18
C GLY A 182 -14.16 -1.13 18.24
N GLN A 183 -15.03 -0.99 19.25
CA GLN A 183 -16.18 -1.88 19.44
C GLN A 183 -17.11 -1.89 18.22
N ALA A 184 -17.31 -0.73 17.57
CA ALA A 184 -18.14 -0.59 16.39
C ALA A 184 -17.60 -1.44 15.22
N GLY A 185 -16.31 -1.34 14.91
CA GLY A 185 -15.66 -2.13 13.86
C GLY A 185 -15.74 -3.64 14.09
N LYS A 186 -15.48 -4.09 15.32
CA LYS A 186 -15.63 -5.51 15.70
C LYS A 186 -17.08 -6.01 15.52
N SER A 187 -18.05 -5.17 15.89
CA SER A 187 -19.48 -5.51 15.76
C SER A 187 -19.91 -5.56 14.29
N GLN A 188 -19.41 -4.64 13.47
CA GLN A 188 -19.67 -4.58 12.03
C GLN A 188 -19.07 -5.79 11.31
N ALA A 189 -17.79 -6.11 11.57
CA ALA A 189 -17.13 -7.29 11.01
C ALA A 189 -17.88 -8.59 11.37
N LEU A 190 -18.36 -8.73 12.62
CA LEU A 190 -19.18 -9.86 13.05
C LEU A 190 -20.53 -9.90 12.31
N ALA A 191 -21.18 -8.76 12.12
CA ALA A 191 -22.45 -8.67 11.40
C ALA A 191 -22.30 -9.10 9.93
N PHE A 192 -21.28 -8.60 9.23
CA PHE A 192 -20.99 -9.00 7.86
C PHE A 192 -20.61 -10.48 7.74
N THR A 193 -19.80 -11.00 8.66
CA THR A 193 -19.45 -12.44 8.68
C THR A 193 -20.69 -13.31 8.83
N LYS A 194 -21.67 -12.91 9.65
CA LYS A 194 -22.95 -13.61 9.77
C LYS A 194 -23.80 -13.49 8.50
N LEU A 195 -23.85 -12.30 7.90
CA LEU A 195 -24.58 -12.03 6.65
C LEU A 195 -24.09 -12.92 5.50
N LEU A 196 -22.78 -13.19 5.46
CA LEU A 196 -22.10 -13.96 4.42
C LEU A 196 -21.86 -15.43 4.82
N SER A 197 -22.71 -15.98 5.70
CA SER A 197 -22.62 -17.39 6.09
C SER A 197 -22.66 -18.31 4.86
N GLY A 198 -21.69 -19.22 4.76
CA GLY A 198 -21.52 -20.14 3.62
C GLY A 198 -20.51 -19.68 2.57
N TYR A 199 -19.87 -18.53 2.77
CA TYR A 199 -18.74 -18.02 1.97
C TYR A 199 -17.44 -18.01 2.79
N HIS A 200 -16.30 -17.93 2.10
CA HIS A 200 -15.00 -17.76 2.75
C HIS A 200 -14.79 -16.28 3.09
N VAL A 201 -14.88 -15.92 4.37
CA VAL A 201 -14.80 -14.54 4.84
C VAL A 201 -13.67 -14.41 5.86
N VAL A 202 -12.84 -13.39 5.68
CA VAL A 202 -11.70 -13.07 6.55
C VAL A 202 -11.84 -11.62 7.01
N ALA A 203 -11.98 -11.41 8.32
CA ALA A 203 -12.00 -10.09 8.92
C ALA A 203 -10.62 -9.77 9.52
N LYS A 204 -9.99 -8.67 9.10
CA LYS A 204 -8.64 -8.29 9.54
C LYS A 204 -8.57 -6.87 10.10
N PRO A 205 -7.82 -6.67 11.19
CA PRO A 205 -7.51 -5.33 11.66
C PRO A 205 -6.77 -4.53 10.59
N VAL A 206 -7.25 -3.32 10.32
CA VAL A 206 -6.51 -2.37 9.51
C VAL A 206 -5.45 -1.73 10.41
N SER A 207 -4.17 -1.94 10.07
CA SER A 207 -3.03 -1.42 10.83
C SER A 207 -1.97 -0.90 9.88
N GLY A 208 -1.17 0.07 10.35
CA GLY A 208 -0.25 0.81 9.49
C GLY A 208 -0.95 1.93 8.73
N ASP A 209 -0.19 2.94 8.33
CA ASP A 209 -0.70 4.06 7.53
C ASP A 209 -1.04 3.60 6.11
N LYS A 210 -1.92 4.37 5.46
CA LYS A 210 -2.48 4.09 4.15
C LYS A 210 -1.42 3.88 3.06
N ILE A 211 -0.40 4.74 3.08
CA ILE A 211 0.70 4.73 2.10
C ILE A 211 1.51 3.44 2.26
N THR A 212 1.85 3.07 3.49
CA THR A 212 2.58 1.82 3.78
C THR A 212 1.80 0.59 3.30
N ARG A 213 0.47 0.54 3.51
CA ARG A 213 -0.36 -0.59 3.05
C ARG A 213 -0.45 -0.69 1.52
N ALA A 214 -0.43 0.45 0.83
CA ALA A 214 -0.50 0.51 -0.62
C ALA A 214 0.84 0.24 -1.33
N GLN A 215 1.95 0.32 -0.61
CA GLN A 215 3.30 0.19 -1.16
C GLN A 215 3.57 -1.16 -1.88
N PRO A 216 3.17 -2.34 -1.33
CA PRO A 216 3.38 -3.62 -2.03
C PRO A 216 2.64 -3.68 -3.37
N PHE A 217 1.40 -3.20 -3.39
CA PHE A 217 0.58 -3.15 -4.59
C PHE A 217 1.17 -2.19 -5.64
N ALA A 218 1.54 -0.98 -5.21
CA ALA A 218 2.16 0.02 -6.08
C ALA A 218 3.46 -0.48 -6.70
N ALA A 219 4.29 -1.21 -5.95
CA ALA A 219 5.51 -1.80 -6.48
C ALA A 219 5.22 -2.74 -7.65
N GLN A 220 4.21 -3.62 -7.54
CA GLN A 220 3.86 -4.55 -8.63
C GLN A 220 3.22 -3.86 -9.84
N VAL A 221 2.37 -2.85 -9.62
CA VAL A 221 1.83 -2.01 -10.70
C VAL A 221 2.99 -1.35 -11.46
N ASN A 222 3.93 -0.75 -10.72
CA ASN A 222 5.01 0.06 -11.29
C ASN A 222 6.00 -0.76 -12.13
N VAL A 223 6.13 -2.07 -11.89
CA VAL A 223 6.97 -2.98 -12.69
C VAL A 223 6.20 -3.75 -13.76
N GLY A 224 4.89 -3.53 -13.89
CA GLY A 224 4.06 -4.15 -14.94
C GLY A 224 3.56 -5.57 -14.63
N ASN A 225 3.57 -5.97 -13.35
CA ASN A 225 3.08 -7.30 -12.91
C ASN A 225 1.57 -7.34 -12.62
N VAL A 226 0.88 -6.20 -12.77
CA VAL A 226 -0.57 -6.09 -12.57
C VAL A 226 -1.25 -5.84 -13.92
N ARG A 227 -2.29 -6.63 -14.18
CA ARG A 227 -3.19 -6.52 -15.32
C ARG A 227 -4.60 -6.19 -14.86
N MET A 228 -5.43 -5.68 -15.76
CA MET A 228 -6.80 -5.26 -15.43
C MET A 228 -7.76 -5.86 -16.44
N LEU A 229 -8.77 -6.58 -15.97
CA LEU A 229 -9.85 -7.05 -16.82
C LEU A 229 -10.64 -5.85 -17.33
N LYS A 230 -11.04 -5.87 -18.61
CA LYS A 230 -11.82 -4.80 -19.21
C LYS A 230 -13.20 -4.67 -18.57
N GLY A 231 -13.53 -3.47 -18.10
CA GLY A 231 -14.83 -3.10 -17.57
C GLY A 231 -15.05 -1.59 -17.56
N ASP A 232 -16.28 -1.18 -17.22
CA ASP A 232 -16.65 0.24 -17.18
C ASP A 232 -16.02 0.99 -15.99
N TRP A 233 -15.51 0.25 -15.00
CA TRP A 233 -14.85 0.78 -13.80
C TRP A 233 -13.37 1.15 -14.03
N ASN A 234 -12.73 0.66 -15.10
CA ASN A 234 -11.28 0.79 -15.32
C ASN A 234 -10.81 2.25 -15.29
N LYS A 235 -11.52 3.15 -15.99
CA LYS A 235 -11.14 4.57 -16.06
C LYS A 235 -11.12 5.21 -14.67
N ALA A 236 -12.17 4.98 -13.89
CA ALA A 236 -12.30 5.57 -12.56
C ALA A 236 -11.26 5.02 -11.57
N PHE A 237 -10.92 3.74 -11.67
CA PHE A 237 -9.86 3.13 -10.85
C PHE A 237 -8.48 3.67 -11.24
N ILE A 238 -8.17 3.74 -12.54
CA ILE A 238 -6.91 4.29 -13.06
C ILE A 238 -6.72 5.77 -12.65
N GLU A 239 -7.78 6.58 -12.73
CA GLU A 239 -7.74 7.98 -12.31
C GLU A 239 -7.46 8.11 -10.81
N GLU A 240 -8.03 7.24 -9.98
CA GLU A 240 -7.76 7.27 -8.53
C GLU A 240 -6.32 6.86 -8.20
N LEU A 241 -5.81 5.77 -8.81
CA LEU A 241 -4.40 5.37 -8.68
C LEU A 241 -3.45 6.50 -9.08
N ARG A 242 -3.77 7.24 -10.15
CA ARG A 242 -2.93 8.33 -10.66
C ARG A 242 -2.85 9.51 -9.67
N ASN A 243 -3.93 9.77 -8.93
CA ASN A 243 -4.02 10.90 -8.01
C ASN A 243 -3.59 10.55 -6.58
N PHE A 244 -3.48 9.27 -6.23
CA PHE A 244 -3.02 8.82 -4.92
C PHE A 244 -1.56 9.27 -4.63
N PRO A 245 -1.25 9.72 -3.39
CA PRO A 245 -2.09 9.77 -2.20
C PRO A 245 -2.89 11.07 -2.03
N ASN A 246 -2.78 12.02 -2.97
CA ASN A 246 -3.31 13.37 -2.82
C ASN A 246 -4.71 13.56 -3.44
N GLY A 247 -5.34 12.48 -3.90
CA GLY A 247 -6.68 12.49 -4.46
C GLY A 247 -7.74 12.73 -3.39
N THR A 248 -8.90 13.26 -3.80
CA THR A 248 -10.05 13.46 -2.89
C THR A 248 -10.64 12.15 -2.39
N ASN A 249 -10.55 11.09 -3.20
CA ASN A 249 -11.04 9.76 -2.88
C ASN A 249 -9.87 8.79 -2.97
N ASP A 250 -9.88 7.78 -2.11
CA ASP A 250 -8.78 6.83 -1.99
C ASP A 250 -9.20 5.44 -1.45
N ASP A 251 -10.42 5.27 -0.94
CA ASP A 251 -11.46 4.47 -1.60
C ASP A 251 -11.03 3.12 -2.22
N GLN A 252 -10.90 3.18 -3.54
CA GLN A 252 -10.54 2.06 -4.40
C GLN A 252 -9.08 1.64 -4.22
N VAL A 253 -8.19 2.57 -3.90
CA VAL A 253 -6.79 2.25 -3.59
C VAL A 253 -6.68 1.44 -2.31
N ASP A 254 -7.46 1.77 -1.27
CA ASP A 254 -7.50 1.00 -0.03
C ASP A 254 -8.01 -0.41 -0.28
N GLY A 255 -9.16 -0.55 -0.96
CA GLY A 255 -9.71 -1.85 -1.35
C GLY A 255 -8.75 -2.68 -2.20
N GLY A 256 -8.09 -2.07 -3.19
CA GLY A 256 -7.12 -2.77 -4.05
C GLY A 256 -5.88 -3.23 -3.29
N SER A 257 -5.31 -2.35 -2.46
CA SER A 257 -4.12 -2.66 -1.65
C SER A 257 -4.40 -3.80 -0.66
N ASP A 258 -5.58 -3.78 -0.03
CA ASP A 258 -6.00 -4.81 0.90
C ASP A 258 -6.30 -6.15 0.22
N ALA A 259 -6.88 -6.13 -0.99
CA ALA A 259 -7.05 -7.32 -1.82
C ALA A 259 -5.69 -7.91 -2.21
N PHE A 260 -4.77 -7.08 -2.67
CA PHE A 260 -3.42 -7.48 -3.08
C PHE A 260 -2.66 -8.13 -1.91
N ASN A 261 -2.68 -7.50 -0.74
CA ASN A 261 -1.98 -8.00 0.44
C ASN A 261 -2.52 -9.36 0.87
N GLU A 262 -3.85 -9.53 0.95
CA GLU A 262 -4.47 -10.82 1.28
C GLU A 262 -4.25 -11.88 0.20
N LEU A 263 -4.25 -11.49 -1.07
CA LEU A 263 -3.97 -12.38 -2.19
C LEU A 263 -2.59 -13.02 -2.04
N HIS A 264 -1.59 -12.25 -1.62
CA HIS A 264 -0.20 -12.69 -1.44
C HIS A 264 0.14 -13.13 -0.01
N GLU A 265 -0.81 -13.04 0.92
CA GLU A 265 -0.62 -13.52 2.28
C GLU A 265 -0.52 -15.06 2.31
N GLY A 266 0.48 -15.56 3.04
CA GLY A 266 0.84 -16.98 3.09
C GLY A 266 1.83 -17.44 2.01
N PHE A 267 2.16 -16.60 1.02
CA PHE A 267 3.18 -16.92 0.01
C PHE A 267 4.61 -16.77 0.55
N GLU A 268 4.84 -15.89 1.54
CA GLU A 268 6.15 -15.80 2.23
C GLU A 268 6.52 -17.10 2.95
N THR A 269 5.55 -17.78 3.57
CA THR A 269 5.75 -19.09 4.20
C THR A 269 6.16 -20.17 3.18
N PHE A 270 5.70 -20.07 1.93
CA PHE A 270 6.01 -21.05 0.89
C PHE A 270 7.46 -20.93 0.37
N PHE A 271 8.03 -19.71 0.35
CA PHE A 271 9.43 -19.50 -0.01
C PHE A 271 10.40 -19.71 1.16
N ALA A 272 9.95 -19.46 2.39
CA ALA A 272 10.73 -19.79 3.58
C ALA A 272 10.97 -21.31 3.71
N ASP A 273 9.97 -22.12 3.35
CA ASP A 273 10.07 -23.59 3.41
C ASP A 273 10.87 -24.22 2.26
N MET A 274 11.13 -23.49 1.17
CA MET A 274 11.89 -23.98 0.01
C MET A 274 13.42 -23.85 0.14
N GLY A 275 13.94 -23.46 1.30
CA GLY A 275 15.36 -23.66 1.62
C GLY A 275 16.39 -22.87 0.78
N PHE A 276 15.97 -21.82 0.07
CA PHE A 276 16.89 -20.93 -0.67
C PHE A 276 17.55 -19.86 0.21
N ALA A 277 17.35 -19.90 1.53
CA ALA A 277 18.11 -19.11 2.49
C ALA A 277 19.29 -19.94 3.06
N ARG A 278 20.42 -19.90 2.35
CA ARG A 278 21.76 -20.00 2.94
C ARG A 278 22.70 -19.01 2.25
#